data_AF-E4XQM1-F1
#
_entry.id   AF-E4XQM1-F1
#
_cell.length_a   1.000
_cell.length_b   1.000
_cell.length_c   1.000
_cell.angle_alpha   90.00
_cell.angle_beta   90.00
_cell.angle_gamma   90.00
#
_symmetry.space_group_name_H-M   'P 1'
#
loop_
_entity.id
_entity.type
_entity.pdbx_description
1 polymer ?
#
loop_
_entity_poly.entity_id
_entity_poly.type
_entity_poly.pdbx_seq_one_letter_code
_entity_poly.pdbx_strand_id
1 'polypeptide(L)' 'MSSAGTPEDMTQKEALVTQILELQNTLEDLSQRVESVRDENIRLRSENGVLGKYIEQLMAASPVFHSSTSKAKN' A
#
# COMPACT_ATOMS: atom_id res chain seq x y z
N MET A 1 53.72 -13.16 6.30
CA MET A 1 52.43 -12.91 6.97
C MET A 1 52.27 -11.40 7.14
N SER A 2 51.64 -10.72 6.17
CA SER A 2 51.13 -9.35 6.34
C SER A 2 49.93 -9.20 5.41
N SER A 3 48.75 -9.51 5.94
CA SER A 3 47.44 -9.26 5.32
C SER A 3 46.48 -8.68 6.37
N ALA A 4 47.02 -7.90 7.31
CA ALA A 4 46.20 -6.98 8.08
C ALA A 4 46.07 -5.73 7.22
N GLY A 5 44.84 -5.43 6.76
CA GLY A 5 44.55 -4.23 6.00
C GLY A 5 45.02 -2.97 6.74
N THR A 6 45.32 -1.92 5.99
CA THR A 6 45.80 -0.68 6.60
C THR A 6 44.69 -0.08 7.49
N PRO A 7 45.03 0.73 8.52
CA PRO A 7 44.03 1.40 9.35
C PRO A 7 43.02 2.21 8.54
N GLU A 8 43.45 2.83 7.43
CA GLU A 8 42.59 3.59 6.51
C GLU A 8 41.56 2.68 5.80
N ASP A 9 41.96 1.48 5.37
CA ASP A 9 41.04 0.49 4.79
C ASP A 9 39.96 0.06 5.78
N MET A 10 40.34 -0.08 7.06
CA MET A 10 39.38 -0.42 8.12
C MET A 10 38.39 0.71 8.38
N THR A 11 38.84 1.97 8.42
CA THR A 11 37.96 3.13 8.61
C THR A 11 36.98 3.32 7.45
N GLN A 12 37.41 3.12 6.20
CA GLN A 12 36.52 3.18 5.04
C GLN A 12 35.45 2.08 5.10
N LYS A 13 35.86 0.87 5.49
CA LYS A 13 34.93 -0.24 5.70
C LYS A 13 33.90 0.07 6.79
N GLU A 14 34.33 0.64 7.91
CA GLU A 14 33.43 1.06 9.00
C GLU A 14 32.43 2.13 8.52
N ALA A 15 32.88 3.13 7.77
CA ALA A 15 32.01 4.16 7.20
C ALA A 15 30.95 3.57 6.25
N LEU A 16 31.33 2.61 5.39
CA LEU A 16 30.40 1.91 4.51
C LEU A 16 29.38 1.08 5.29
N VAL A 17 29.81 0.41 6.37
CA VAL A 17 28.90 -0.36 7.24
C VAL A 17 27.85 0.57 7.85
N THR A 18 28.25 1.73 8.37
CA THR A 18 27.31 2.72 8.92
C THR A 18 26.29 3.16 7.87
N GLN A 19 26.74 3.49 6.66
CA GLN A 19 25.85 3.91 5.59
C GLN A 19 24.86 2.80 5.19
N ILE A 20 25.31 1.54 5.15
CA ILE A 20 24.43 0.40 4.87
C ILE A 20 23.36 0.27 5.95
N LEU A 21 23.73 0.41 7.23
CA LEU A 21 22.78 0.32 8.34
C LEU A 21 21.73 1.44 8.29
N GLU A 22 22.14 2.67 8.00
CA GLU A 22 21.20 3.80 7.82
C GLU A 22 20.22 3.57 6.67
N LEU A 23 20.71 3.07 5.54
CA LEU A 23 19.88 2.74 4.39
C LEU A 23 18.92 1.58 4.69
N GLN A 24 19.38 0.57 5.44
CA GLN A 24 18.53 -0.55 5.87
C GLN A 24 17.41 -0.08 6.79
N ASN A 25 17.71 0.75 7.78
CA ASN A 25 16.69 1.33 8.67
C ASN A 25 15.67 2.15 7.87
N THR A 26 16.15 3.00 6.95
CA THR A 26 15.27 3.82 6.10
C THR A 26 14.37 2.96 5.21
N LEU A 27 14.90 1.87 4.66
CA LEU A 27 14.15 0.94 3.83
C LEU A 27 13.10 0.17 4.63
N GLU A 28 13.43 -0.23 5.86
CA GLU A 28 12.49 -0.88 6.78
C GLU A 28 11.31 0.05 7.10
N ASP A 29 11.59 1.30 7.49
CA ASP A 29 10.55 2.30 7.77
C ASP A 29 9.64 2.54 6.56
N LEU A 30 10.23 2.66 5.36
CA LEU A 30 9.46 2.84 4.14
C LEU A 30 8.60 1.60 3.82
N SER A 31 9.14 0.40 4.06
CA SER A 31 8.41 -0.86 3.85
C SER A 31 7.20 -0.95 4.77
N GLN A 32 7.35 -0.62 6.06
CA GLN A 32 6.25 -0.58 7.02
C GLN A 32 5.18 0.45 6.62
N ARG A 33 5.59 1.62 6.13
CA ARG A 33 4.65 2.64 5.63
C ARG A 33 3.87 2.15 4.41
N VAL A 34 4.51 1.43 3.49
CA VAL A 34 3.83 0.85 2.33
C VAL A 34 2.83 -0.21 2.76
N GLU A 35 3.18 -1.07 3.71
CA GLU A 35 2.26 -2.07 4.27
C GLU A 35 1.04 -1.41 4.93
N SER A 36 1.25 -0.38 5.75
CA SER A 36 0.17 0.39 6.38
C SER A 36 -0.78 1.02 5.34
N VAL A 37 -0.25 1.63 4.28
CA VAL A 37 -1.06 2.20 3.20
C VAL A 37 -1.84 1.12 2.44
N ARG A 38 -1.22 -0.04 2.22
CA ARG A 38 -1.87 -1.18 1.55
C ARG A 38 -3.06 -1.68 2.37
N ASP A 39 -2.89 -1.87 3.67
CA ASP A 39 -3.95 -2.37 4.55
C ASP A 39 -5.12 -1.39 4.63
N GLU A 40 -4.83 -0.10 4.74
CA GLU A 40 -5.86 0.93 4.71
C GLU A 40 -6.60 0.96 3.36
N ASN A 41 -5.89 0.77 2.24
CA ASN A 41 -6.52 0.68 0.93
C ASN A 41 -7.47 -0.51 0.82
N ILE A 42 -7.07 -1.67 1.36
CA ILE A 42 -7.93 -2.87 1.40
C ILE A 42 -9.19 -2.60 2.22
N ARG A 43 -9.04 -1.96 3.39
CA ARG A 43 -10.16 -1.57 4.26
C ARG A 43 -11.15 -0.67 3.53
N LEU A 44 -10.66 0.40 2.91
CA LEU A 44 -11.48 1.35 2.15
C LEU A 44 -12.19 0.70 0.96
N ARG A 45 -11.52 -0.22 0.24
CA ARG A 45 -12.14 -0.97 -0.86
C ARG A 45 -13.27 -1.87 -0.37
N SER A 46 -13.10 -2.50 0.79
CA SER A 46 -14.15 -3.32 1.41
C SER A 46 -15.37 -2.47 1.79
N GLU A 47 -15.15 -1.34 2.44
CA GLU A 47 -16.22 -0.40 2.82
C GLU A 47 -16.96 0.13 1.59
N ASN A 48 -16.23 0.58 0.57
CA ASN A 48 -16.82 1.02 -0.70
C ASN A 48 -17.63 -0.10 -1.37
N GLY A 49 -17.19 -1.36 -1.28
CA GLY A 49 -17.95 -2.50 -1.79
C GLY A 49 -19.28 -2.71 -1.06
N VAL A 50 -19.30 -2.54 0.25
CA VAL A 50 -20.54 -2.62 1.06
C VAL A 50 -21.47 -1.45 0.72
N LEU A 51 -20.94 -0.22 0.66
CA LEU A 51 -21.71 0.98 0.30
C LEU A 51 -22.29 0.86 -1.12
N GLY A 52 -21.51 0.36 -2.09
CA GLY A 52 -21.97 0.13 -3.45
C GLY A 52 -23.17 -0.80 -3.51
N LYS A 53 -23.11 -1.95 -2.81
CA LYS A 53 -24.22 -2.90 -2.73
C LYS A 53 -25.46 -2.28 -2.08
N TYR A 54 -25.29 -1.45 -1.05
CA TYR A 54 -26.41 -0.77 -0.41
C TYR A 54 -27.10 0.21 -1.37
N ILE A 55 -26.32 0.97 -2.14
CA ILE A 55 -26.86 1.87 -3.17
C ILE A 55 -27.59 1.07 -4.26
N GLU A 56 -27.02 -0.05 -4.74
CA GLU A 56 -27.66 -0.93 -5.71
C GLU A 56 -29.00 -1.47 -5.19
N GLN A 57 -29.06 -1.91 -3.94
CA GLN A 57 -30.29 -2.38 -3.31
C GLN A 57 -31.34 -1.28 -3.20
N LEU A 58 -30.94 -0.06 -2.81
CA LEU A 58 -31.86 1.08 -2.74
C LEU A 58 -32.42 1.44 -4.13
N MET A 59 -31.58 1.45 -5.16
CA MET A 59 -32.03 1.68 -6.54
C MET A 59 -32.97 0.57 -7.01
N ALA A 60 -32.66 -0.69 -6.71
CA ALA A 60 -33.48 -1.85 -7.07
C ALA A 60 -34.78 -2.00 -6.26
N ALA A 61 -34.89 -1.38 -5.07
CA ALA A 61 -36.12 -1.38 -4.29
C ALA A 61 -37.02 -0.18 -4.60
N SER A 62 -36.47 0.87 -5.23
CA SER A 62 -37.20 2.11 -5.48
C SER A 62 -38.00 2.05 -6.80
N PRO A 63 -39.33 2.23 -6.77
CA PRO A 63 -40.18 2.20 -7.97
C PRO A 63 -39.82 3.26 -9.02
N VAL A 64 -39.17 4.35 -8.60
CA VAL A 64 -38.71 5.44 -9.48
C VAL A 64 -37.74 4.91 -10.54
N PHE A 65 -36.81 4.03 -10.16
CA PHE A 65 -35.79 3.49 -11.06
C PHE A 65 -36.25 2.25 -11.85
N HIS A 66 -37.42 1.68 -11.55
CA HIS A 66 -38.02 0.61 -12.36
C HIS A 66 -38.72 1.14 -13.62
N SER A 67 -39.20 2.39 -13.58
CA SER A 67 -39.94 3.00 -14.70
C SER A 67 -39.06 3.36 -15.90
N SER A 68 -37.74 3.49 -15.72
CA SER A 68 -36.78 3.85 -16.77
C SER A 68 -36.22 2.66 -17.55
N THR A 69 -36.27 1.42 -17.01
CA THR A 69 -35.78 0.21 -17.70
C THR A 69 -36.83 -0.44 -18.61
N SER A 70 -38.13 -0.18 -18.37
CA SER A 70 -39.22 -0.78 -19.14
C SER A 70 -39.50 -0.09 -20.49
N LYS A 71 -38.88 1.07 -20.78
CA LYS A 71 -39.03 1.77 -22.08
C LYS A 71 -37.92 1.48 -23.11
N ALA A 72 -36.91 0.69 -22.75
CA ALA A 72 -35.78 0.37 -23.64
C ALA A 72 -35.97 -0.94 -24.44
N LYS A 73 -37.16 -1.54 -24.40
CA LYS A 73 -37.47 -2.79 -25.10
C LYS A 73 -38.77 -2.66 -25.88
N ASN A 74 -38.76 -1.85 -26.94
CA ASN A 74 -39.70 -1.91 -28.05
C ASN A 74 -39.08 -1.29 -29.30
#